data_AF-A0A0G2B3S4-F1
#
_entry.id   AF-A0A0G2B3S4-F1
#
_cell.length_a   1.000
_cell.length_b   1.000
_cell.length_c   1.000
_cell.angle_alpha   90.00
_cell.angle_beta   90.00
_cell.angle_gamma   90.00
#
_symmetry.space_group_name_H-M   'P 1'
#
loop_
_entity.id
_entity.type
_entity.pdbx_description
1 polymer ?
#
loop_
_entity_poly.entity_id
_entity_poly.type
_entity_poly.pdbx_seq_one_letter_code
_entity_poly.pdbx_strand_id
1 'polypeptide(L)'
;MDVKLLKKVKDKKPASTGVINTWARRSQVSPEMVGFTFGVHNGKSHIDVLVSEEMVGHRLGEFSPTKKFLRHGGKMQKEMEAKKQEAEIAAAQAAKAPAAAAPAAK
;
A
#
# COMPACT_ATOMS: atom_id res chain seq x y z
N MET A 1 7.45 -14.39 -19.89
CA MET A 1 6.12 -13.84 -20.19
C MET A 1 5.07 -14.94 -20.04
N ASP A 2 3.93 -14.69 -19.37
CA ASP A 2 2.84 -15.67 -19.27
C ASP A 2 1.85 -15.52 -20.44
N VAL A 3 1.71 -16.58 -21.24
CA VAL A 3 0.87 -16.61 -22.45
C VAL A 3 -0.61 -16.40 -22.11
N LYS A 4 -1.08 -16.89 -20.96
CA LYS A 4 -2.48 -16.76 -20.55
C LYS A 4 -2.81 -15.33 -20.17
N LEU A 5 -1.85 -14.62 -19.56
CA LEU A 5 -2.04 -13.22 -19.18
C LEU A 5 -2.06 -12.32 -20.42
N LEU A 6 -1.15 -12.54 -21.36
CA LEU A 6 -1.12 -11.78 -22.63
C LEU A 6 -2.42 -11.91 -23.42
N LYS A 7 -2.97 -13.13 -23.55
CA LYS A 7 -4.27 -13.33 -24.23
C LYS A 7 -5.40 -12.52 -23.59
N LYS A 8 -5.41 -12.36 -22.26
CA LYS A 8 -6.44 -11.56 -21.57
C LYS A 8 -6.31 -10.06 -21.80
N VAL A 9 -5.11 -9.58 -22.15
CA VAL A 9 -4.81 -8.16 -22.34
C VAL A 9 -5.00 -7.76 -23.80
N LYS A 10 -4.59 -8.61 -24.75
CA LYS A 10 -4.64 -8.33 -26.20
C LYS A 10 -6.00 -7.91 -26.73
N ASP A 11 -7.07 -8.55 -26.26
CA ASP A 11 -8.43 -8.31 -26.77
C ASP A 11 -9.16 -7.18 -26.04
N LYS A 12 -8.46 -6.49 -25.13
CA LYS A 12 -9.07 -5.59 -24.15
C LYS A 12 -8.52 -4.18 -24.27
N LYS A 13 -9.34 -3.20 -23.89
CA LYS A 13 -8.94 -1.78 -23.84
C LYS A 13 -8.76 -1.36 -22.39
N PRO A 14 -7.69 -0.65 -22.04
CA PRO A 14 -7.39 -0.28 -20.64
C PRO A 14 -8.52 0.52 -19.98
N ALA A 15 -9.15 1.45 -20.71
CA ALA A 15 -10.24 2.29 -20.18
C ALA A 15 -11.54 1.53 -19.85
N SER A 16 -11.79 0.38 -20.49
CA SER A 16 -13.01 -0.41 -20.27
C SER A 16 -12.75 -1.68 -19.45
N THR A 17 -11.48 -2.02 -19.26
CA THR A 17 -11.06 -3.25 -18.60
C THR A 17 -10.68 -2.87 -17.20
N GLY A 18 -11.60 -3.09 -16.26
CA GLY A 18 -11.30 -2.96 -14.84
C GLY A 18 -10.16 -3.90 -14.40
N VAL A 19 -9.98 -4.04 -13.10
CA VAL A 19 -8.83 -4.75 -12.52
C VAL A 19 -8.70 -6.19 -13.03
N ILE A 20 -7.56 -6.52 -13.65
CA ILE A 20 -7.24 -7.88 -14.08
C ILE A 20 -6.48 -8.60 -12.97
N ASN A 21 -7.16 -9.52 -12.27
CA ASN A 21 -6.52 -10.34 -11.25
C ASN A 21 -5.56 -11.37 -11.86
N THR A 22 -4.36 -11.46 -11.28
CA THR A 22 -3.30 -12.37 -11.72
C THR A 22 -2.49 -12.96 -10.56
N TRP A 23 -2.19 -14.26 -10.70
CA TRP A 23 -1.23 -14.98 -9.86
C TRP A 23 0.14 -15.09 -10.53
N ALA A 24 0.26 -14.66 -11.78
CA ALA A 24 1.49 -14.77 -12.57
C ALA A 24 2.53 -13.70 -12.20
N ARG A 25 2.98 -13.70 -10.94
CA ARG A 25 4.00 -12.77 -10.40
C ARG A 25 5.34 -12.85 -11.15
N ARG A 26 5.63 -14.01 -11.75
CA ARG A 26 6.83 -14.27 -12.57
C ARG A 26 6.73 -13.69 -13.99
N SER A 27 5.56 -13.22 -14.41
CA SER A 27 5.41 -12.61 -15.73
C SER A 27 6.09 -11.24 -15.74
N GLN A 28 6.84 -11.01 -16.80
CA GLN A 28 7.42 -9.71 -17.10
C GLN A 28 6.35 -8.83 -17.75
N VAL A 29 6.48 -7.52 -17.57
CA VAL A 29 5.55 -6.52 -18.11
C VAL A 29 5.94 -6.26 -19.57
N SER A 30 4.97 -6.41 -20.47
CA SER A 30 5.11 -6.05 -21.89
C SER A 30 4.54 -4.66 -22.17
N PRO A 31 4.99 -3.98 -23.24
CA PRO A 31 4.43 -2.67 -23.63
C PRO A 31 2.90 -2.68 -23.81
N GLU A 32 2.32 -3.79 -24.29
CA GLU A 32 0.86 -3.95 -24.46
C GLU A 32 0.07 -3.87 -23.13
N MET A 33 0.74 -3.98 -21.97
CA MET A 33 0.11 -3.95 -20.65
C MET A 33 0.05 -2.54 -20.04
N VAL A 34 0.65 -1.54 -20.69
CA VAL A 34 0.68 -0.16 -20.20
C VAL A 34 -0.73 0.42 -20.19
N GLY A 35 -1.08 1.08 -19.07
CA GLY A 35 -2.41 1.65 -18.84
C GLY A 35 -3.45 0.68 -18.27
N PHE A 36 -3.12 -0.61 -18.12
CA PHE A 36 -3.99 -1.57 -17.42
C PHE A 36 -3.70 -1.60 -15.92
N THR A 37 -4.75 -1.85 -15.14
CA THR A 37 -4.64 -2.14 -13.70
C THR A 37 -4.64 -3.65 -13.48
N PHE A 38 -3.57 -4.17 -12.89
CA PHE A 38 -3.47 -5.58 -12.52
C PHE A 38 -3.59 -5.73 -11.01
N GLY A 39 -4.51 -6.59 -10.58
CA GLY A 39 -4.52 -7.10 -9.21
C GLY A 39 -3.47 -8.19 -9.11
N VAL A 40 -2.29 -7.91 -8.56
CA VAL A 40 -1.19 -8.89 -8.44
C VAL A 40 -1.26 -9.55 -7.06
N HIS A 41 -1.42 -10.87 -7.04
CA HIS A 41 -1.50 -11.63 -5.78
C HIS A 41 -0.20 -11.55 -4.98
N ASN A 42 -0.27 -11.18 -3.69
CA ASN A 42 0.89 -11.10 -2.79
C ASN A 42 1.03 -12.28 -1.81
N GLY A 43 0.14 -13.28 -1.89
CA GLY A 43 0.06 -14.40 -0.95
C GLY A 43 -1.17 -14.36 -0.04
N LYS A 44 -1.80 -13.19 0.13
CA LYS A 44 -3.02 -13.01 0.93
C LYS A 44 -4.12 -12.29 0.15
N SER A 45 -3.78 -11.24 -0.58
CA SER A 45 -4.71 -10.40 -1.33
C SER A 45 -4.12 -10.03 -2.69
N HIS A 46 -4.97 -9.52 -3.58
CA HIS A 46 -4.52 -8.89 -4.81
C HIS A 46 -4.25 -7.40 -4.51
N ILE A 47 -3.08 -6.93 -4.94
CA ILE A 47 -2.71 -5.51 -4.85
C ILE A 47 -2.89 -4.93 -6.24
N ASP A 48 -3.66 -3.85 -6.33
CA ASP A 48 -3.92 -3.17 -7.59
C ASP A 48 -2.71 -2.34 -7.98
N VAL A 49 -2.14 -2.67 -9.14
CA VAL A 49 -0.97 -2.00 -9.72
C VAL A 49 -1.38 -1.47 -11.08
N LEU A 50 -1.42 -0.14 -11.22
CA LEU A 50 -1.54 0.52 -12.52
C LEU A 50 -0.17 0.49 -13.21
N VAL A 51 -0.09 -0.12 -14.39
CA VAL A 51 1.18 -0.29 -15.10
C VAL A 51 1.51 0.95 -15.93
N SER A 52 2.65 1.57 -15.65
CA SER A 52 3.26 2.65 -16.44
C SER A 52 4.32 2.11 -17.42
N GLU A 53 4.78 2.96 -18.34
CA GLU A 53 5.80 2.61 -19.33
C GLU A 53 7.17 2.31 -18.71
N GLU A 54 7.52 2.99 -17.62
CA GLU A 54 8.76 2.75 -16.86
C GLU A 54 8.82 1.35 -16.23
N MET A 55 7.67 0.69 -16.05
CA MET A 55 7.58 -0.66 -15.49
C MET A 55 7.83 -1.75 -16.54
N VAL A 56 7.94 -1.40 -17.83
CA VAL A 56 8.20 -2.36 -18.90
C VAL A 56 9.57 -3.01 -18.69
N GLY A 57 9.62 -4.34 -18.81
CA GLY A 57 10.84 -5.11 -18.57
C GLY A 57 11.01 -5.58 -17.12
N HIS A 58 10.26 -5.03 -16.16
CA HIS A 58 10.20 -5.56 -14.79
C HIS A 58 9.21 -6.71 -14.66
N ARG A 59 9.26 -7.44 -13.53
CA ARG A 59 8.26 -8.48 -13.22
C ARG A 59 7.12 -7.92 -12.38
N LEU A 60 5.90 -8.37 -12.66
CA LEU A 60 4.70 -7.97 -11.90
C LEU A 60 4.83 -8.20 -10.39
N GLY A 61 5.57 -9.25 -9.99
CA GLY A 61 5.82 -9.58 -8.60
C GLY A 61 6.65 -8.55 -7.83
N GLU A 62 7.44 -7.70 -8.50
CA GLU A 62 8.25 -6.64 -7.89
C GLU A 62 7.37 -5.53 -7.31
N PHE A 63 6.22 -5.29 -7.92
CA PHE A 63 5.26 -4.27 -7.51
C PHE A 63 4.23 -4.77 -6.48
N SER A 64 4.34 -6.03 -6.04
CA SER A 64 3.44 -6.66 -5.09
C SER A 64 4.22 -7.27 -3.93
N PRO A 65 4.47 -6.48 -2.85
CA PRO A 65 5.25 -6.92 -1.70
C PRO A 65 4.52 -8.02 -0.91
N THR A 66 5.25 -9.07 -0.56
CA THR A 66 4.70 -10.28 0.10
C THR A 66 4.74 -10.24 1.62
N LYS A 67 5.67 -9.45 2.18
CA LYS A 67 5.82 -9.25 3.62
C LYS A 67 5.65 -7.78 3.94
N LYS A 68 4.84 -7.49 4.95
CA LYS A 68 4.75 -6.14 5.51
C LYS A 68 6.00 -5.90 6.35
N PHE A 69 6.87 -4.99 5.90
CA PHE A 69 7.97 -4.51 6.70
C PHE A 69 7.44 -3.46 7.69
N LEU A 70 7.59 -3.69 9.00
CA LEU A 70 7.10 -2.76 10.03
C LEU A 70 8.20 -1.87 10.59
N ARG A 71 9.32 -2.45 11.02
CA ARG A 71 10.51 -1.74 11.56
C ARG A 71 11.63 -2.72 11.85
N HIS A 72 12.85 -2.21 11.96
CA HIS A 72 13.94 -2.89 12.67
C HIS A 72 13.81 -2.62 14.18
N GLY A 73 14.06 -3.62 15.04
CA GLY A 73 14.03 -3.46 16.52
C GLY A 73 12.94 -4.23 17.28
N GLY A 74 12.11 -5.04 16.60
CA GLY A 74 11.19 -5.98 17.26
C GLY A 74 10.19 -5.32 18.22
N LYS A 75 9.90 -5.99 19.36
CA LYS A 75 8.94 -5.51 20.37
C LYS A 75 9.48 -4.32 21.18
N MET A 76 10.78 -4.29 21.45
CA MET A 76 11.40 -3.32 22.36
C MET A 76 11.33 -1.89 21.81
N GLN A 77 11.64 -1.70 20.52
CA GLN A 77 11.52 -0.39 19.87
C GLN A 77 10.05 0.06 19.79
N LYS A 78 9.12 -0.88 19.63
CA LYS A 78 7.68 -0.61 19.61
C LYS A 78 7.16 -0.09 20.94
N GLU A 79 7.61 -0.67 22.04
CA GLU A 79 7.22 -0.25 23.38
C GLU A 79 7.82 1.12 23.74
N MET A 80 9.06 1.38 23.33
CA MET A 80 9.71 2.68 23.53
C MET A 80 9.01 3.81 22.75
N GLU A 81 8.67 3.59 21.49
CA GLU A 81 7.97 4.57 20.66
C GLU A 81 6.51 4.78 21.12
N ALA A 82 5.82 3.71 21.56
CA ALA A 82 4.48 3.82 22.11
C ALA A 82 4.46 4.62 23.41
N LYS A 83 5.41 4.37 24.33
CA LYS A 83 5.57 5.19 25.55
C LYS A 83 5.89 6.65 25.23
N LYS A 84 6.70 6.90 24.20
CA LYS A 84 7.03 8.27 23.75
C LYS A 84 5.81 8.98 23.19
N GLN A 85 5.00 8.29 22.38
CA GLN A 85 3.75 8.82 21.82
C GLN A 85 2.70 9.06 22.90
N GLU A 86 2.53 8.18 23.89
CA GLU A 86 1.62 8.40 25.02
C GLU A 86 2.04 9.60 25.86
N ALA A 87 3.34 9.78 26.12
CA ALA A 87 3.87 10.93 26.84
C ALA A 87 3.67 12.25 26.06
N GLU A 88 3.85 12.23 24.74
CA GLU A 88 3.65 13.38 23.87
C GLU A 88 2.15 13.75 23.74
N ILE A 89 1.27 12.75 23.63
CA ILE A 89 -0.18 12.94 23.61
C ILE A 89 -0.69 13.48 24.95
N ALA A 90 -0.16 12.98 26.08
CA ALA A 90 -0.50 13.49 27.41
C ALA A 90 -0.04 14.95 27.59
N ALA A 91 1.17 15.29 27.11
CA ALA A 91 1.67 16.67 27.12
C ALA A 91 0.82 17.60 26.22
N ALA A 92 0.40 17.13 25.05
CA ALA A 92 -0.49 17.90 24.15
C ALA A 92 -1.90 18.07 24.73
N GLN A 93 -2.43 17.08 25.45
CA GLN A 93 -3.73 17.18 26.12
C GLN A 93 -3.69 18.13 27.33
N ALA A 94 -2.60 18.14 28.09
CA ALA A 94 -2.41 19.07 29.20
C ALA A 94 -2.30 20.54 28.73
N ALA A 95 -1.65 20.78 27.58
CA ALA A 95 -1.53 22.12 27.00
C ALA A 95 -2.87 22.68 26.45
N LYS A 96 -3.84 21.82 26.15
CA LYS A 96 -5.16 22.21 25.61
C LYS A 96 -6.22 22.49 26.69
N ALA A 97 -5.90 22.28 27.97
CA ALA A 97 -6.87 22.31 29.06
C ALA A 97 -7.11 23.65 29.81
N PRO A 98 -6.37 24.77 29.68
CA PRO A 98 -6.70 25.97 30.44
C PRO A 98 -7.65 26.89 29.65
N ALA A 99 -8.88 26.44 29.39
CA ALA A 99 -9.95 27.29 28.86
C ALA A 99 -11.35 26.87 29.33
N ALA A 100 -11.49 26.40 30.57
CA ALA A 100 -12.80 26.14 31.19
C ALA A 100 -12.74 26.17 32.73
N ALA A 101 -12.27 27.28 33.31
CA ALA A 101 -12.48 27.54 34.74
C ALA A 101 -12.37 29.06 35.02
N ALA A 102 -13.38 29.83 34.65
CA ALA A 102 -13.67 31.10 35.31
C ALA A 102 -14.74 30.81 36.38
N PRO A 103 -14.44 30.85 37.68
CA PRO A 103 -15.44 30.69 38.72
C PRO A 103 -16.26 31.97 38.83
N ALA A 104 -17.58 31.83 38.77
CA ALA A 104 -18.53 32.90 39.04
C ALA A 104 -18.34 33.46 40.46
N ALA A 105 -18.25 34.78 40.60
CA ALA A 105 -18.31 35.47 41.87
C ALA A 105 -19.42 36.52 41.84
N LYS A 106 -20.43 36.22 42.66
CA LYS A 106 -21.35 37.07 43.44
C LYS A 106 -21.64 38.50 42.99
#